data_AF-F4N1Z1-F1
#
_entry.id   AF-F4N1Z1-F1
#
_cell.length_a   1.000
_cell.length_b   1.000
_cell.length_c   1.000
_cell.angle_alpha   90.00
_cell.angle_beta   90.00
_cell.angle_gamma   90.00
#
_symmetry.space_group_name_H-M   'P 1'
#
loop_
_entity.id
_entity.type
_entity.pdbx_description
1 polymer ?
#
loop_
_entity_poly.entity_id
_entity_poly.type
_entity_poly.pdbx_seq_one_letter_code
_entity_poly.pdbx_strand_id
1 'polypeptide(L)' 'MLFTVSHSPYHCDLSALLRLVTSEDAILFLQDGVMAVLKNSESLNLLLK' A
#
# COMPACT_ATOMS: atom_id res chain seq x y z
N MET A 1 -0.04 10.40 10.37
CA MET A 1 0.74 9.23 10.84
C MET A 1 1.49 8.62 9.68
N LEU A 2 2.62 7.94 9.93
CA LEU A 2 3.35 7.17 8.92
C LEU A 2 2.99 5.68 9.02
N PHE A 3 2.37 5.15 7.96
CA PHE A 3 2.18 3.71 7.77
C PHE A 3 3.33 3.12 6.97
N THR A 4 3.81 1.94 7.35
CA THR A 4 4.87 1.23 6.63
C THR A 4 4.35 -0.08 6.08
N VAL A 5 4.56 -0.33 4.79
CA VAL A 5 4.26 -1.59 4.13
C VAL A 5 5.58 -2.23 3.72
N SER A 6 5.97 -3.28 4.45
CA SER A 6 7.19 -4.05 4.18
C SER A 6 6.94 -5.38 3.47
N HIS A 7 5.68 -5.84 3.45
CA HIS A 7 5.29 -7.11 2.84
C HIS A 7 4.64 -6.89 1.49
N SER A 8 4.82 -7.86 0.59
CA SER A 8 4.16 -7.90 -0.70
C SER A 8 2.64 -7.70 -0.56
N PRO A 9 2.01 -6.90 -1.44
CA PRO A 9 0.56 -6.69 -1.45
C PRO A 9 -0.22 -7.98 -1.75
N TYR A 10 0.44 -9.02 -2.25
CA TYR A 10 -0.14 -10.35 -2.50
C TYR A 10 -0.10 -11.27 -1.28
N HIS A 11 0.56 -10.84 -0.20
CA HIS A 11 0.73 -11.59 1.05
C HIS A 11 0.25 -10.81 2.28
N CYS A 12 -0.43 -9.67 2.08
CA CYS A 12 -1.00 -8.86 3.16
C CYS A 12 -2.37 -8.28 2.78
N ASP A 13 -3.18 -7.92 3.78
CA ASP A 13 -4.45 -7.24 3.54
C ASP A 13 -4.22 -5.73 3.38
N LEU A 14 -3.74 -5.33 2.21
CA LEU A 14 -3.51 -3.92 1.87
C LEU A 14 -4.81 -3.10 1.93
N SER A 15 -5.95 -3.71 1.58
CA SER A 15 -7.26 -3.03 1.63
C SER A 15 -7.65 -2.65 3.06
N ALA A 16 -7.36 -3.51 4.05
CA ALA A 16 -7.58 -3.18 5.46
C ALA A 16 -6.71 -2.02 5.93
N LEU A 17 -5.44 -1.96 5.52
CA LEU A 17 -4.57 -0.83 5.82
C LEU A 17 -5.11 0.46 5.24
N LEU A 18 -5.53 0.47 3.97
CA LEU A 18 -6.04 1.67 3.30
C LEU A 18 -7.31 2.24 3.95
N ARG A 19 -8.14 1.40 4.57
CA ARG A 19 -9.31 1.86 5.34
C ARG A 19 -8.95 2.66 6.61
N LEU A 20 -7.69 2.59 7.07
CA LEU A 20 -7.21 3.33 8.24
C LEU A 20 -6.50 4.64 7.87
N VAL A 21 -6.22 4.87 6.58
CA VAL A 21 -5.44 6.01 6.09
C VAL A 21 -6.36 7.21 5.84
N THR A 22 -5.92 8.38 6.31
CA THR A 22 -6.57 9.68 6.08
C THR A 22 -5.71 10.58 5.18
N SER A 23 -6.23 11.75 4.78
CA SER A 23 -5.49 12.70 3.94
C SER A 23 -4.23 13.28 4.59
N GLU A 24 -4.15 13.25 5.92
CA GLU A 24 -3.00 13.75 6.69
C GLU A 24 -1.95 12.67 6.94
N ASP A 25 -2.19 11.44 6.46
CA ASP A 25 -1.31 10.29 6.63
C ASP A 25 -0.39 10.10 5.42
N ALA A 26 0.74 9.42 5.68
CA ALA A 26 1.66 9.00 4.63
C ALA A 26 1.86 7.48 4.68
N ILE A 27 2.05 6.87 3.52
CA ILE A 27 2.38 5.45 3.39
C ILE A 27 3.78 5.33 2.79
N LEU A 28 4.67 4.62 3.47
CA LEU A 28 5.98 4.23 2.97
C LEU A 28 5.95 2.75 2.56
N PHE A 29 6.17 2.51 1.27
CA PHE A 29 6.41 1.16 0.74
C PHE A 29 7.91 0.88 0.75
N LEU A 30 8.30 -0.24 1.36
CA LEU A 30 9.69 -0.70 1.46
C LEU A 30 9.76 -2.22 1.36
N GLN A 31 10.95 -2.79 1.18
CA GLN A 31 11.14 -4.25 1.04
C GLN A 31 10.20 -4.82 -0.04
N ASP A 32 9.49 -5.93 0.22
CA ASP A 32 8.54 -6.51 -0.74
C ASP A 32 7.29 -5.64 -0.94
N GLY A 33 7.03 -4.69 -0.05
CA GLY A 33 5.94 -3.73 -0.17
C GLY A 33 6.05 -2.83 -1.40
N VAL A 34 7.25 -2.64 -1.97
CA VAL A 34 7.43 -1.87 -3.21
C VAL A 34 6.68 -2.47 -4.40
N MET A 35 6.32 -3.75 -4.33
CA MET A 35 5.50 -4.43 -5.36
C MET A 35 4.09 -3.84 -5.46
N ALA A 36 3.62 -3.11 -4.44
CA ALA A 36 2.32 -2.43 -4.44
C ALA A 36 2.24 -1.26 -5.42
N VAL A 37 3.38 -0.68 -5.81
CA VAL A 37 3.45 0.54 -6.63
C VAL A 37 3.98 0.29 -8.04
N LEU A 38 3.99 -0.97 -8.49
CA LEU A 38 4.38 -1.30 -9.86
C LEU A 38 3.36 -0.77 -10.86
N LYS A 39 3.85 -0.19 -11.96
CA LYS A 39 3.00 0.32 -13.03
C LYS A 39 2.11 -0.80 -13.58
N ASN A 40 0.82 -0.50 -13.74
CA ASN A 40 -0.22 -1.43 -14.23
C ASN A 40 -0.51 -2.63 -13.31
N SER A 41 -0.07 -2.63 -12.05
CA SER A 41 -0.46 -3.68 -11.11
C SER A 41 -1.88 -3.46 -10.58
N GLU A 42 -2.55 -4.55 -10.22
CA GLU A 42 -3.84 -4.50 -9.52
C GLU A 42 -3.72 -3.79 -8.16
N SER A 43 -2.60 -4.01 -7.47
CA SER A 43 -2.27 -3.33 -6.21
C SER A 43 -2.19 -1.81 -6.36
N LEU A 44 -1.63 -1.29 -7.46
CA LEU A 44 -1.59 0.14 -7.73
C LEU A 44 -2.99 0.71 -8.01
N ASN A 45 -3.85 -0.06 -8.70
CA ASN A 45 -5.24 0.34 -8.92
C ASN A 45 -6.04 0.43 -7.61
N LEU A 46 -5.67 -0.31 -6.57
CA LEU A 46 -6.27 -0.17 -5.24
C LEU A 46 -5.84 1.14 -4.53
N LEU A 47 -4.63 1.64 -4.82
CA LEU A 47 -4.08 2.85 -4.21
C LEU A 47 -4.55 4.14 -4.90
N LEU A 48 -4.90 4.07 -6.18
CA LEU A 48 -5.31 5.23 -6.99
C LEU A 48 -6.83 5.43 -7.05
N LYS A 49 -7.59 4.60 -6.35
CA LYS A 49 -9.03 4.78 -6.14
C LYS A 49 -9.29 5.73 -4.99
#